data_AF-A0A2V8LQL8-F1
#
_entry.id   AF-A0A2V8LQL8-F1
#
_cell.length_a   1.000
_cell.length_b   1.000
_cell.length_c   1.000
_cell.angle_alpha   90.00
_cell.angle_beta   90.00
_cell.angle_gamma   90.00
#
_symmetry.space_group_name_H-M   'P 1'
#
loop_
_entity.id
_entity.type
_entity.pdbx_description
1 polymer ?
#
loop_
_entity_poly.entity_id
_entity_poly.type
_entity_poly.pdbx_seq_one_letter_code
_entity_poly.pdbx_strand_id
1 'polypeptide(L)'
;MPKSDPALFHKLYGLKKPRVTYYEKDFLDYVLMMFLSALVLGFSYGFGHAVSIVGLALCAFTLVVFIIRHGIELGVPLILRRPQDVLYIFVYKLQNLRPMYFIALGLLLLENVLIVATPNLPHHVELMRTVALYLFYIHFISITVYRTAILIDHLAKKELVREVLMQTTWKRVINEKTNIALEIVHAYCTGLLTHIVLIAPWYLVITYSSFSVICLPVVCVINIIVHLKWWQGYNAWFYRDHWLGHNSELEFIFLHGTHHDAIPSGLIAGTETGFLEGFLRFAIGWPVSFYNPVISFLVCTYDVKTDIDMHQYIPAVFPRISIRMMEVIQHSTHHYGSIEPYGVGVKVDLPGVSEDLKKVFARVPDGLKNSARLDEELTDFKWDNPTHRRILSLYEKYH
;
A
#
# COMPACT_ATOMS: atom_id res chain seq x y z
N MET A 1 24.52 12.71 -3.64
CA MET A 1 23.19 13.35 -3.58
C MET A 1 23.26 14.49 -2.57
N PRO A 2 22.62 15.64 -2.83
CA PRO A 2 22.48 16.69 -1.82
C PRO A 2 21.79 16.13 -0.57
N LYS A 3 22.14 16.66 0.61
CA LYS A 3 21.55 16.25 1.90
C LYS A 3 20.03 16.46 1.86
N SER A 4 19.27 15.47 2.32
CA SER A 4 17.81 15.56 2.41
C SER A 4 17.41 16.68 3.39
N ASP A 5 16.44 17.52 3.02
CA ASP A 5 16.00 18.66 3.83
C ASP A 5 14.73 18.33 4.64
N PRO A 6 14.80 18.25 5.99
CA PRO A 6 13.64 18.02 6.84
C PRO A 6 12.53 19.06 6.65
N ALA A 7 12.87 20.31 6.32
CA ALA A 7 11.86 21.36 6.09
C ALA A 7 10.95 21.05 4.89
N LEU A 8 11.44 20.28 3.93
CA LEU A 8 10.66 19.78 2.80
C LEU A 8 9.89 18.52 3.17
N PHE A 9 10.57 17.51 3.74
CA PHE A 9 10.00 16.19 3.98
C PHE A 9 9.03 16.14 5.16
N HIS A 10 9.22 16.98 6.18
CA HIS A 10 8.39 17.03 7.38
C HIS A 10 7.51 18.28 7.43
N LYS A 11 7.28 18.91 6.28
CA LYS A 11 6.35 20.04 6.19
C LYS A 11 4.94 19.59 6.57
N LEU A 12 4.30 20.30 7.49
CA LEU A 12 2.92 20.05 7.89
C LEU A 12 2.23 21.41 8.11
N TYR A 13 1.14 21.66 7.39
CA TYR A 13 0.32 22.87 7.54
C TYR A 13 -0.60 22.81 8.77
N GLY A 14 -1.01 21.59 9.15
CA GLY A 14 -1.88 21.34 10.31
C GLY A 14 -1.11 20.99 11.59
N LEU A 15 -1.85 20.52 12.60
CA LEU A 15 -1.27 20.09 13.87
C LEU A 15 -0.56 18.74 13.71
N LYS A 16 0.71 18.68 14.14
CA LYS A 16 1.45 17.42 14.24
C LYS A 16 0.88 16.61 15.40
N LYS A 17 0.24 15.48 15.10
CA LYS A 17 -0.35 14.62 16.10
C LYS A 17 -0.12 13.16 15.69
N PRO A 18 1.01 12.58 16.12
CA PRO A 18 1.42 11.26 15.66
C PRO A 18 0.44 10.16 16.08
N ARG A 19 0.23 9.18 15.19
CA ARG A 19 -0.76 8.12 15.35
C ARG A 19 -0.23 6.80 14.79
N VAL A 20 -0.56 5.70 15.48
CA VAL A 20 -0.25 4.32 15.06
C VAL A 20 -1.41 3.36 15.32
N THR A 21 -2.52 3.87 15.87
CA THR A 21 -3.70 3.05 16.19
C THR A 21 -4.97 3.92 16.25
N TYR A 22 -6.12 3.25 16.17
CA TYR A 22 -7.43 3.84 16.40
C TYR A 22 -7.83 3.76 17.89
N TYR A 23 -8.83 4.56 18.25
CA TYR A 23 -9.44 4.65 19.56
C TYR A 23 -10.97 4.68 19.41
N GLU A 24 -11.70 4.39 20.48
CA GLU A 24 -13.18 4.41 20.50
C GLU A 24 -13.80 5.69 19.94
N LYS A 25 -13.20 6.87 20.24
CA LYS A 25 -13.63 8.19 19.75
C LYS A 25 -13.50 8.40 18.24
N ASP A 26 -12.77 7.53 17.56
CA ASP A 26 -12.59 7.63 16.10
C ASP A 26 -13.73 6.92 15.35
N PHE A 27 -14.67 6.29 16.06
CA PHE A 27 -15.75 5.50 15.46
C PHE A 27 -16.50 6.25 14.36
N LEU A 28 -16.93 7.49 14.60
CA LEU A 28 -17.67 8.26 13.59
C LEU A 28 -16.81 8.66 12.39
N ASP A 29 -15.54 8.97 12.60
CA ASP A 29 -14.61 9.22 11.49
C ASP A 29 -14.35 7.94 10.67
N TYR A 30 -14.24 6.78 11.34
CA TYR A 30 -14.09 5.48 10.69
C TYR A 30 -15.33 5.10 9.87
N VAL A 31 -16.54 5.33 10.39
CA VAL A 31 -17.81 5.16 9.66
C VAL A 31 -17.84 6.02 8.39
N LEU A 32 -17.44 7.29 8.50
CA LEU A 32 -17.38 8.18 7.34
C LEU A 32 -16.36 7.69 6.30
N MET A 33 -15.18 7.23 6.74
CA MET A 33 -14.16 6.68 5.85
C MET A 33 -14.61 5.37 5.16
N MET A 34 -15.34 4.49 5.86
CA MET A 34 -15.98 3.31 5.26
C MET A 34 -17.05 3.70 4.24
N PHE A 35 -17.85 4.72 4.54
CA PHE A 35 -18.87 5.23 3.62
C PHE A 35 -18.22 5.81 2.35
N LEU A 36 -17.16 6.60 2.48
CA LEU A 36 -16.40 7.12 1.34
C LEU A 36 -15.77 5.99 0.52
N SER A 37 -15.23 4.96 1.18
CA SER A 37 -14.69 3.77 0.50
C SER A 37 -15.80 3.03 -0.27
N ALA A 38 -16.98 2.86 0.33
CA ALA A 38 -18.15 2.30 -0.33
C ALA A 38 -18.60 3.11 -1.55
N LEU A 39 -18.55 4.44 -1.49
CA LEU A 39 -18.83 5.31 -2.63
C LEU A 39 -17.79 5.14 -3.73
N VAL A 40 -16.50 5.07 -3.41
CA VAL A 40 -15.43 4.80 -4.38
C VAL A 40 -15.72 3.48 -5.12
N LEU A 41 -16.08 2.42 -4.41
CA LEU A 41 -16.43 1.13 -5.00
C LEU A 41 -17.65 1.24 -5.94
N GLY A 42 -18.74 1.82 -5.43
CA GLY A 42 -19.99 1.95 -6.17
C GLY A 42 -19.87 2.80 -7.43
N PHE A 43 -19.12 3.92 -7.38
CA PHE A 43 -18.90 4.79 -8.52
C PHE A 43 -17.82 4.28 -9.49
N SER A 44 -16.86 3.47 -9.03
CA SER A 44 -15.81 2.93 -9.90
C SER A 44 -16.28 1.72 -10.69
N TYR A 45 -16.92 0.76 -10.02
CA TYR A 45 -17.32 -0.52 -10.63
C TYR A 45 -18.82 -0.62 -10.94
N GLY A 46 -19.65 0.24 -10.33
CA GLY A 46 -21.11 0.16 -10.37
C GLY A 46 -21.69 -0.58 -9.15
N PHE A 47 -22.80 -0.09 -8.58
CA PHE A 47 -23.39 -0.64 -7.35
C PHE A 47 -23.87 -2.09 -7.45
N GLY A 48 -24.28 -2.55 -8.63
CA GLY A 48 -24.69 -3.94 -8.87
C GLY A 48 -23.54 -4.87 -9.27
N HIS A 49 -22.31 -4.35 -9.42
CA HIS A 49 -21.17 -5.14 -9.85
C HIS A 49 -20.66 -6.04 -8.72
N ALA A 50 -20.26 -7.27 -9.03
CA ALA A 50 -19.83 -8.25 -8.03
C ALA A 50 -18.68 -7.74 -7.14
N VAL A 51 -17.72 -7.03 -7.74
CA VAL A 51 -16.58 -6.42 -7.01
C VAL A 51 -17.07 -5.38 -6.00
N SER A 52 -18.05 -4.53 -6.36
CA SER A 52 -18.66 -3.58 -5.42
C SER A 52 -19.37 -4.28 -4.30
N ILE A 53 -20.17 -5.32 -4.60
CA ILE A 53 -20.93 -6.06 -3.58
C ILE A 53 -19.97 -6.68 -2.56
N VAL A 54 -18.90 -7.33 -3.03
CA VAL A 54 -17.85 -7.87 -2.15
C VAL A 54 -17.20 -6.74 -1.33
N GLY A 55 -16.81 -5.64 -1.96
CA GLY A 55 -16.21 -4.51 -1.27
C GLY A 55 -17.12 -3.87 -0.21
N LEU A 56 -18.42 -3.73 -0.49
CA LEU A 56 -19.43 -3.24 0.46
C LEU A 56 -19.59 -4.18 1.66
N ALA A 57 -19.61 -5.49 1.41
CA ALA A 57 -19.65 -6.49 2.48
C ALA A 57 -18.38 -6.42 3.35
N LEU A 58 -17.21 -6.21 2.75
CA LEU A 58 -15.96 -6.01 3.48
C LEU A 58 -15.98 -4.71 4.30
N CYS A 59 -16.48 -3.60 3.76
CA CYS A 59 -16.66 -2.36 4.54
C CYS A 59 -17.52 -2.60 5.79
N ALA A 60 -18.65 -3.31 5.64
CA ALA A 60 -19.53 -3.64 6.76
C ALA A 60 -18.83 -4.55 7.79
N PHE A 61 -18.09 -5.57 7.33
CA PHE A 61 -17.31 -6.43 8.20
C PHE A 61 -16.27 -5.64 9.00
N THR A 62 -15.51 -4.74 8.35
CA THR A 62 -14.49 -3.94 9.02
C THR A 62 -15.09 -2.99 10.05
N LEU A 63 -16.28 -2.42 9.81
CA LEU A 63 -17.02 -1.66 10.83
C LEU A 63 -17.34 -2.49 12.07
N VAL A 64 -17.83 -3.71 11.86
CA VAL A 64 -18.15 -4.62 12.97
C VAL A 64 -16.89 -4.95 13.77
N VAL A 65 -15.76 -5.23 13.09
CA VAL A 65 -14.50 -5.50 13.77
C VAL A 65 -13.98 -4.28 14.53
N PHE A 66 -14.12 -3.07 13.98
CA PHE A 66 -13.77 -1.84 14.68
C PHE A 66 -14.53 -1.72 16.01
N ILE A 67 -15.85 -1.95 16.01
CA ILE A 67 -16.69 -1.91 17.21
C ILE A 67 -16.22 -2.93 18.25
N ILE A 68 -15.91 -4.16 17.80
CA ILE A 68 -15.45 -5.24 18.68
C ILE A 68 -14.10 -4.90 19.31
N ARG A 69 -13.19 -4.29 18.55
CA ARG A 69 -11.80 -4.05 18.97
C ARG A 69 -11.62 -2.76 19.77
N HIS A 70 -12.26 -1.69 19.33
CA HIS A 70 -12.03 -0.35 19.86
C HIS A 70 -13.21 0.16 20.68
N GLY A 71 -14.42 -0.32 20.44
CA GLY A 71 -15.64 0.23 21.05
C GLY A 71 -16.22 1.38 20.24
N ILE A 72 -17.18 2.08 20.87
CA ILE A 72 -17.94 3.17 20.24
C ILE A 72 -17.96 4.35 21.20
N GLU A 73 -17.40 5.47 20.76
CA GLU A 73 -17.63 6.77 21.38
C GLU A 73 -18.10 7.76 20.30
N LEU A 74 -19.24 8.42 20.55
CA LEU A 74 -19.80 9.39 19.63
C LEU A 74 -19.17 10.76 19.87
N GLY A 75 -18.25 11.14 18.99
CA GLY A 75 -17.62 12.46 18.96
C GLY A 75 -17.98 13.26 17.71
N VAL A 76 -17.57 14.53 17.65
CA VAL A 76 -17.66 15.30 16.41
C VAL A 76 -16.57 14.80 15.44
N PRO A 77 -16.89 14.37 14.21
CA PRO A 77 -15.88 13.96 13.23
C PRO A 77 -14.79 15.02 13.01
N LEU A 78 -13.56 14.59 12.76
CA LEU A 78 -12.43 15.47 12.47
C LEU A 78 -12.69 16.38 11.28
N ILE A 79 -13.36 15.88 10.23
CA ILE A 79 -13.69 16.69 9.04
C ILE A 79 -14.58 17.89 9.38
N LEU A 80 -15.37 17.82 10.45
CA LEU A 80 -16.21 18.92 10.92
C LEU A 80 -15.47 19.83 11.90
N ARG A 81 -14.60 19.25 12.75
CA ARG A 81 -13.78 20.02 13.72
C ARG A 81 -12.66 20.82 13.05
N ARG A 82 -12.08 20.27 11.98
CA ARG A 82 -10.93 20.84 11.25
C ARG A 82 -11.12 20.64 9.74
N PRO A 83 -12.12 21.28 9.12
CA PRO A 83 -12.39 21.12 7.68
C PRO A 83 -11.19 21.50 6.80
N GLN A 84 -10.33 22.43 7.23
CA GLN A 84 -9.11 22.79 6.52
C GLN A 84 -8.12 21.63 6.35
N ASP A 85 -8.13 20.64 7.25
CA ASP A 85 -7.23 19.48 7.14
C ASP A 85 -7.56 18.64 5.90
N VAL A 86 -8.83 18.65 5.45
CA VAL A 86 -9.25 18.00 4.19
C VAL A 86 -8.58 18.67 3.00
N LEU A 87 -8.49 20.00 2.99
CA LEU A 87 -7.78 20.74 1.93
C LEU A 87 -6.28 20.42 1.97
N TYR A 88 -5.70 20.29 3.17
CA TYR A 88 -4.28 19.95 3.32
C TYR A 88 -3.95 18.59 2.72
N ILE A 89 -4.81 17.57 2.85
CA ILE A 89 -4.63 16.27 2.16
C ILE A 89 -4.36 16.48 0.67
N PHE A 90 -5.22 17.24 -0.02
CA PHE A 90 -5.06 17.49 -1.45
C PHE A 90 -3.78 18.29 -1.76
N VAL A 91 -3.48 19.31 -0.95
CA VAL A 91 -2.24 20.10 -1.10
C VAL A 91 -1.01 19.20 -0.95
N TYR A 92 -1.00 18.28 0.02
CA TYR A 92 0.11 17.35 0.20
C TYR A 92 0.26 16.39 -0.97
N LYS A 93 -0.83 15.79 -1.46
CA LYS A 93 -0.77 14.90 -2.63
C LYS A 93 -0.24 15.65 -3.86
N LEU A 94 -0.72 16.86 -4.13
CA LEU A 94 -0.23 17.72 -5.21
C LEU A 94 1.26 18.07 -5.05
N GLN A 95 1.70 18.41 -3.84
CA GLN A 95 3.11 18.71 -3.55
C GLN A 95 4.02 17.49 -3.67
N ASN A 96 3.47 16.29 -3.52
CA ASN A 96 4.21 15.04 -3.67
C ASN A 96 4.23 14.52 -5.12
N LEU A 97 3.48 15.11 -6.06
CA LEU A 97 3.48 14.66 -7.46
C LEU A 97 4.88 14.76 -8.10
N ARG A 98 5.26 13.73 -8.86
CA ARG A 98 6.52 13.69 -9.60
C ARG A 98 6.28 13.84 -11.10
N PRO A 99 7.28 14.31 -11.88
CA PRO A 99 7.15 14.45 -13.33
C PRO A 99 6.68 13.17 -14.05
N MET A 100 7.06 11.98 -13.57
CA MET A 100 6.68 10.72 -14.20
C MET A 100 5.16 10.46 -14.17
N TYR A 101 4.45 10.97 -13.17
CA TYR A 101 2.98 10.96 -13.13
C TYR A 101 2.39 11.70 -14.35
N PHE A 102 2.84 12.93 -14.57
CA PHE A 102 2.36 13.76 -15.68
C PHE A 102 2.76 13.21 -17.05
N ILE A 103 3.94 12.61 -17.16
CA ILE A 103 4.37 11.97 -18.41
C ILE A 103 3.49 10.76 -18.73
N ALA A 104 3.17 9.91 -17.74
CA ALA A 104 2.29 8.77 -17.94
C ALA A 104 0.87 9.20 -18.36
N LEU A 105 0.30 10.18 -17.65
CA LEU A 105 -1.00 10.75 -18.00
C LEU A 105 -0.98 11.41 -19.38
N GLY A 106 0.05 12.20 -19.69
CA GLY A 106 0.22 12.85 -20.98
C GLY A 106 0.35 11.86 -22.14
N LEU A 107 1.02 10.72 -21.91
CA LEU A 107 1.12 9.65 -22.91
C LEU A 107 -0.23 8.98 -23.17
N LEU A 108 -1.00 8.69 -22.12
CA LEU A 108 -2.36 8.16 -22.25
C LEU A 108 -3.26 9.12 -23.05
N LEU A 109 -3.22 10.41 -22.70
CA LEU A 109 -4.00 11.45 -23.39
C LEU A 109 -3.56 11.59 -24.86
N LEU A 110 -2.25 11.57 -25.13
CA LEU A 110 -1.72 11.64 -26.48
C LEU A 110 -2.18 10.44 -27.32
N GLU A 111 -2.15 9.23 -26.77
CA GLU A 111 -2.66 8.04 -27.45
C GLU A 111 -4.15 8.18 -27.80
N ASN A 112 -4.97 8.68 -26.86
CA ASN A 112 -6.40 8.90 -27.11
C ASN A 112 -6.65 9.97 -28.18
N VAL A 113 -5.87 11.06 -28.19
CA VAL A 113 -5.92 12.07 -29.26
C VAL A 113 -5.53 11.48 -30.60
N LEU A 114 -4.47 10.67 -30.66
CA LEU A 114 -4.04 10.00 -31.88
C LEU A 114 -5.14 9.07 -32.43
N ILE A 115 -5.75 8.25 -31.58
CA ILE A 115 -6.86 7.35 -31.97
C ILE A 115 -8.01 8.14 -32.62
N VAL A 116 -8.39 9.28 -32.04
CA VAL A 116 -9.45 10.15 -32.58
C VAL A 116 -9.01 10.83 -33.88
N ALA A 117 -7.75 11.26 -33.97
CA ALA A 117 -7.21 11.96 -35.13
C ALA A 117 -6.95 11.04 -36.34
N THR A 118 -6.77 9.73 -36.12
CA THR A 118 -6.48 8.75 -37.18
C THR A 118 -7.53 7.63 -37.25
N PRO A 119 -8.82 7.94 -37.51
CA PRO A 119 -9.90 6.95 -37.46
C PRO A 119 -9.76 5.83 -38.52
N ASN A 120 -8.97 6.06 -39.57
CA ASN A 120 -8.71 5.09 -40.63
C ASN A 120 -7.62 4.07 -40.26
N LEU A 121 -6.86 4.29 -39.19
CA LEU A 121 -5.89 3.30 -38.72
C LEU A 121 -6.61 2.22 -37.89
N PRO A 122 -6.26 0.94 -38.06
CA PRO A 122 -6.90 -0.15 -37.34
C PRO A 122 -6.42 -0.20 -35.88
N HIS A 123 -6.85 0.75 -35.05
CA HIS A 123 -6.42 0.85 -33.66
C HIS A 123 -6.87 -0.34 -32.79
N HIS A 124 -7.94 -1.05 -33.19
CA HIS A 124 -8.50 -2.22 -32.49
C HIS A 124 -8.81 -1.94 -31.00
N VAL A 125 -9.42 -0.79 -30.70
CA VAL A 125 -9.70 -0.33 -29.33
C VAL A 125 -10.53 -1.33 -28.51
N GLU A 126 -11.58 -1.92 -29.09
CA GLU A 126 -12.42 -2.89 -28.38
C GLU A 126 -11.66 -4.18 -28.02
N LEU A 127 -10.72 -4.61 -28.86
CA LEU A 127 -9.83 -5.73 -28.55
C LEU A 127 -8.95 -5.37 -27.35
N MET A 128 -8.33 -4.19 -27.35
CA MET A 128 -7.50 -3.74 -26.22
C MET A 128 -8.30 -3.60 -24.94
N ARG A 129 -9.54 -3.08 -24.99
CA ARG A 129 -10.41 -2.99 -23.81
C ARG A 129 -10.73 -4.37 -23.25
N THR A 130 -11.05 -5.33 -24.12
CA THR A 130 -11.31 -6.72 -23.71
C THR A 130 -10.09 -7.36 -23.06
N VAL A 131 -8.90 -7.21 -23.67
CA VAL A 131 -7.63 -7.70 -23.11
C VAL A 131 -7.33 -7.03 -21.78
N ALA A 132 -7.53 -5.71 -21.68
CA ALA A 132 -7.30 -4.94 -20.46
C ALA A 132 -8.18 -5.44 -19.30
N LEU A 133 -9.46 -5.68 -19.55
CA LEU A 133 -10.38 -6.25 -18.56
C LEU A 133 -9.95 -7.65 -18.13
N TYR A 134 -9.52 -8.52 -19.06
CA TYR A 134 -8.98 -9.83 -18.69
C TYR A 134 -7.73 -9.72 -17.83
N LEU A 135 -6.77 -8.86 -18.19
CA LEU A 135 -5.57 -8.64 -17.38
C LEU A 135 -5.91 -8.09 -15.99
N PHE A 136 -6.85 -7.15 -15.90
CA PHE A 136 -7.36 -6.63 -14.63
C PHE A 136 -7.91 -7.76 -13.74
N TYR A 137 -8.78 -8.62 -14.27
CA TYR A 137 -9.35 -9.72 -13.51
C TYR A 137 -8.35 -10.83 -13.19
N ILE A 138 -7.43 -11.14 -14.09
CA ILE A 138 -6.32 -12.08 -13.82
C ILE A 138 -5.50 -11.56 -12.65
N HIS A 139 -5.10 -10.28 -12.65
CA HIS A 139 -4.40 -9.66 -11.53
C HIS A 139 -5.18 -9.79 -10.22
N PHE A 140 -6.44 -9.37 -10.22
CA PHE A 140 -7.28 -9.39 -9.03
C PHE A 140 -7.46 -10.80 -8.46
N ILE A 141 -7.79 -11.77 -9.32
CA ILE A 141 -8.00 -13.17 -8.93
C ILE A 141 -6.69 -13.81 -8.46
N SER A 142 -5.58 -13.64 -9.19
CA SER A 142 -4.30 -14.23 -8.83
C SER A 142 -3.80 -13.74 -7.47
N ILE A 143 -3.87 -12.43 -7.20
CA ILE A 143 -3.48 -11.88 -5.90
C ILE A 143 -4.46 -12.33 -4.80
N THR A 144 -5.77 -12.41 -5.09
CA THR A 144 -6.76 -12.89 -4.11
C THR A 144 -6.52 -14.35 -3.74
N VAL A 145 -6.27 -15.22 -4.72
CA VAL A 145 -5.90 -16.63 -4.49
C VAL A 145 -4.60 -16.71 -3.69
N TYR A 146 -3.59 -15.91 -4.03
CA TYR A 146 -2.34 -15.85 -3.29
C TYR A 146 -2.57 -15.48 -1.82
N ARG A 147 -3.32 -14.40 -1.56
CA ARG A 147 -3.70 -13.96 -0.21
C ARG A 147 -4.56 -15.00 0.54
N THR A 148 -5.37 -15.78 -0.18
CA THR A 148 -6.18 -16.86 0.41
C THR A 148 -5.30 -18.03 0.86
N ALA A 149 -4.25 -18.38 0.10
CA ALA A 149 -3.27 -19.39 0.52
C ALA A 149 -2.54 -18.94 1.81
N ILE A 150 -2.20 -17.65 1.90
CA ILE A 150 -1.65 -17.04 3.11
C ILE A 150 -2.64 -17.18 4.28
N LEU A 151 -3.92 -16.85 4.08
CA LEU A 151 -4.96 -16.95 5.10
C LEU A 151 -5.06 -18.38 5.65
N ILE A 152 -5.10 -19.38 4.76
CA ILE A 152 -5.19 -20.79 5.15
C ILE A 152 -4.00 -21.18 6.03
N ASP A 153 -2.78 -20.79 5.66
CA ASP A 153 -1.59 -21.11 6.45
C ASP A 153 -1.57 -20.39 7.81
N HIS A 154 -2.04 -19.13 7.89
CA HIS A 154 -2.18 -18.41 9.16
C HIS A 154 -3.20 -19.08 10.08
N LEU A 155 -4.35 -19.48 9.55
CA LEU A 155 -5.38 -20.15 10.33
C LEU A 155 -4.93 -21.52 10.82
N ALA A 156 -4.21 -22.27 9.98
CA ALA A 156 -3.62 -23.56 10.35
C ALA A 156 -2.56 -23.40 11.46
N LYS A 157 -1.82 -22.28 11.47
CA LYS A 157 -0.75 -21.97 12.44
C LYS A 157 -1.15 -20.86 13.42
N LYS A 158 -2.44 -20.70 13.71
CA LYS A 158 -2.96 -19.58 14.50
C LYS A 158 -2.35 -19.44 15.89
N GLU A 159 -1.92 -20.55 16.51
CA GLU A 159 -1.27 -20.54 17.82
C GLU A 159 0.15 -19.98 17.74
N LEU A 160 0.90 -20.32 16.68
CA LEU A 160 2.19 -19.71 16.40
C LEU A 160 2.03 -18.20 16.13
N VAL A 161 1.03 -17.83 15.32
CA VAL A 161 0.68 -16.42 15.08
C VAL A 161 0.45 -15.68 16.40
N ARG A 162 -0.36 -16.24 17.31
CA ARG A 162 -0.60 -15.68 18.65
C ARG A 162 0.71 -15.55 19.45
N GLU A 163 1.50 -16.63 19.52
CA GLU A 163 2.74 -16.68 20.30
C GLU A 163 3.74 -15.61 19.85
N VAL A 164 3.92 -15.46 18.54
CA VAL A 164 4.78 -14.42 17.95
C VAL A 164 4.24 -13.03 18.31
N LEU A 165 2.95 -12.76 18.08
CA LEU A 165 2.37 -11.44 18.34
C LEU A 165 2.44 -11.04 19.83
N MET A 166 2.26 -11.98 20.75
CA MET A 166 2.43 -11.77 22.20
C MET A 166 3.88 -11.45 22.60
N GLN A 167 4.86 -11.78 21.75
CA GLN A 167 6.25 -11.37 21.90
C GLN A 167 6.57 -10.06 21.18
N THR A 168 5.58 -9.27 20.81
CA THR A 168 5.78 -7.92 20.23
C THR A 168 4.98 -6.88 21.02
N THR A 169 4.86 -5.66 20.51
CA THR A 169 3.97 -4.63 21.09
C THR A 169 2.50 -4.97 20.95
N TRP A 170 2.14 -5.87 20.03
CA TRP A 170 0.78 -6.37 19.85
C TRP A 170 0.22 -7.14 21.04
N LYS A 171 1.07 -7.52 22.01
CA LYS A 171 0.62 -8.07 23.31
C LYS A 171 -0.37 -7.18 24.09
N ARG A 172 -0.45 -5.89 23.74
CA ARG A 172 -1.41 -4.94 24.32
C ARG A 172 -2.83 -5.14 23.79
N VAL A 173 -2.96 -5.71 22.59
CA VAL A 173 -4.24 -5.95 21.88
C VAL A 173 -4.57 -7.45 21.89
N ILE A 174 -3.54 -8.30 21.73
CA ILE A 174 -3.64 -9.76 21.67
C ILE A 174 -3.24 -10.37 23.00
N ASN A 175 -4.11 -11.20 23.56
CA ASN A 175 -3.84 -12.03 24.74
C ASN A 175 -4.37 -13.47 24.53
N GLU A 176 -4.20 -14.33 25.53
CA GLU A 176 -4.60 -15.74 25.48
C GLU A 176 -6.10 -15.95 25.21
N LYS A 177 -6.95 -14.99 25.62
CA LYS A 177 -8.40 -15.03 25.42
C LYS A 177 -8.83 -14.39 24.11
N THR A 178 -7.94 -13.68 23.40
CA THR A 178 -8.24 -13.08 22.11
C THR A 178 -8.54 -14.18 21.08
N ASN A 179 -9.63 -14.01 20.34
CA ASN A 179 -9.97 -14.85 19.21
C ASN A 179 -9.01 -14.54 18.04
N ILE A 180 -7.87 -15.20 18.02
CA ILE A 180 -6.83 -14.95 17.02
C ILE A 180 -7.30 -15.27 15.58
N ALA A 181 -8.27 -16.17 15.42
CA ALA A 181 -8.84 -16.45 14.10
C ALA A 181 -9.61 -15.25 13.55
N LEU A 182 -10.34 -14.52 14.39
CA LEU A 182 -11.01 -13.28 13.98
C LEU A 182 -9.98 -12.23 13.53
N GLU A 183 -8.86 -12.12 14.22
CA GLU A 183 -7.78 -11.18 13.88
C GLU A 183 -7.10 -11.51 12.55
N ILE A 184 -6.88 -12.80 12.28
CA ILE A 184 -6.36 -13.29 11.01
C ILE A 184 -7.36 -13.01 9.86
N VAL A 185 -8.65 -13.28 10.09
CA VAL A 185 -9.70 -12.98 9.10
C VAL A 185 -9.82 -11.47 8.88
N HIS A 186 -9.69 -10.67 9.94
CA HIS A 186 -9.68 -9.21 9.84
C HIS A 186 -8.54 -8.69 8.97
N ALA A 187 -7.33 -9.22 9.15
CA ALA A 187 -6.19 -8.91 8.30
C ALA A 187 -6.45 -9.26 6.82
N TYR A 188 -7.01 -10.43 6.56
CA TYR A 188 -7.38 -10.84 5.19
C TYR A 188 -8.43 -9.91 4.56
N CYS A 189 -9.50 -9.60 5.29
CA CYS A 189 -10.56 -8.72 4.82
C CYS A 189 -10.06 -7.30 4.58
N THR A 190 -9.17 -6.80 5.45
CA THR A 190 -8.50 -5.50 5.30
C THR A 190 -7.69 -5.48 4.01
N GLY A 191 -6.76 -6.42 3.80
CA GLY A 191 -5.96 -6.43 2.58
C GLY A 191 -6.76 -6.66 1.30
N LEU A 192 -7.84 -7.45 1.35
CA LEU A 192 -8.73 -7.62 0.20
C LEU A 192 -9.48 -6.32 -0.13
N LEU A 193 -10.01 -5.62 0.88
CA LEU A 193 -10.69 -4.33 0.68
C LEU A 193 -9.72 -3.27 0.19
N THR A 194 -8.54 -3.15 0.80
CA THR A 194 -7.45 -2.27 0.32
C THR A 194 -7.17 -2.54 -1.15
N HIS A 195 -7.01 -3.81 -1.54
CA HIS A 195 -6.67 -4.17 -2.92
C HIS A 195 -7.77 -3.81 -3.91
N ILE A 196 -9.05 -4.05 -3.57
CA ILE A 196 -10.18 -3.67 -4.42
C ILE A 196 -10.24 -2.14 -4.60
N VAL A 197 -10.03 -1.37 -3.53
CA VAL A 197 -10.07 0.10 -3.59
C VAL A 197 -8.85 0.66 -4.34
N LEU A 198 -7.66 0.08 -4.12
CA LEU A 198 -6.40 0.44 -4.78
C LEU A 198 -6.50 0.38 -6.31
N ILE A 199 -7.07 -0.69 -6.86
CA ILE A 199 -7.12 -0.91 -8.32
C ILE A 199 -8.29 -0.19 -9.01
N ALA A 200 -9.14 0.52 -8.25
CA ALA A 200 -10.30 1.22 -8.81
C ALA A 200 -9.93 2.31 -9.84
N PRO A 201 -8.89 3.15 -9.65
CA PRO A 201 -8.45 4.09 -10.67
C PRO A 201 -7.98 3.39 -11.96
N TRP A 202 -7.35 2.22 -11.86
CA TRP A 202 -6.94 1.46 -13.04
C TRP A 202 -8.16 0.93 -13.81
N TYR A 203 -9.18 0.41 -13.11
CA TYR A 203 -10.44 0.02 -13.73
C TYR A 203 -11.13 1.18 -14.45
N LEU A 204 -11.17 2.36 -13.83
CA LEU A 204 -11.71 3.57 -14.44
C LEU A 204 -10.95 3.94 -15.73
N VAL A 205 -9.62 3.92 -15.71
CA VAL A 205 -8.82 4.21 -16.91
C VAL A 205 -9.12 3.21 -18.03
N ILE A 206 -9.23 1.90 -17.73
CA ILE A 206 -9.58 0.87 -18.73
C ILE A 206 -10.96 1.14 -19.36
N THR A 207 -11.93 1.51 -18.53
CA THR A 207 -13.33 1.70 -18.96
C THR A 207 -13.51 2.97 -19.79
N TYR A 208 -12.84 4.07 -19.40
CA TYR A 208 -13.09 5.40 -19.96
C TYR A 208 -12.03 5.88 -20.96
N SER A 209 -10.89 5.17 -21.08
CA SER A 209 -9.85 5.50 -22.06
C SER A 209 -9.79 4.47 -23.18
N SER A 210 -9.26 4.87 -24.32
CA SER A 210 -8.96 4.01 -25.46
C SER A 210 -7.48 3.68 -25.50
N PHE A 211 -7.16 2.44 -25.88
CA PHE A 211 -5.80 1.96 -26.09
C PHE A 211 -5.70 1.34 -27.47
N SER A 212 -4.57 1.53 -28.15
CA SER A 212 -4.35 1.07 -29.51
C SER A 212 -3.39 -0.11 -29.58
N VAL A 213 -3.78 -1.14 -30.33
CA VAL A 213 -2.89 -2.27 -30.67
C VAL A 213 -1.67 -1.79 -31.46
N ILE A 214 -1.83 -0.84 -32.38
CA ILE A 214 -0.74 -0.34 -33.22
C ILE A 214 0.27 0.45 -32.40
N CYS A 215 -0.19 1.26 -31.44
CA CYS A 215 0.68 2.04 -30.57
C CYS A 215 1.35 1.19 -29.48
N LEU A 216 0.82 0.01 -29.18
CA LEU A 216 1.22 -0.84 -28.06
C LEU A 216 2.74 -1.06 -27.95
N PRO A 217 3.51 -1.42 -29.00
CA PRO A 217 4.94 -1.67 -28.85
C PRO A 217 5.71 -0.43 -28.37
N VAL A 218 5.38 0.73 -28.92
CA VAL A 218 6.03 2.01 -28.58
C VAL A 218 5.60 2.46 -27.18
N VAL A 219 4.31 2.42 -26.88
CA VAL A 219 3.77 2.83 -25.58
C VAL A 219 4.30 1.93 -24.46
N CYS A 220 4.46 0.62 -24.68
CA CYS A 220 5.10 -0.30 -23.74
C CYS A 220 6.53 0.10 -23.41
N VAL A 221 7.36 0.38 -24.42
CA VAL A 221 8.76 0.81 -24.21
C VAL A 221 8.81 2.12 -23.43
N ILE A 222 7.97 3.09 -23.79
CA ILE A 222 7.91 4.38 -23.08
C ILE A 222 7.45 4.16 -21.63
N ASN A 223 6.41 3.36 -21.37
CA ASN A 223 5.95 3.09 -20.01
C ASN A 223 7.03 2.39 -19.16
N ILE A 224 7.81 1.46 -19.72
CA ILE A 224 8.95 0.85 -19.03
C ILE A 224 9.98 1.93 -18.64
N ILE A 225 10.34 2.82 -19.56
CA ILE A 225 11.29 3.91 -19.28
C ILE A 225 10.76 4.85 -18.19
N VAL A 226 9.48 5.22 -18.27
CA VAL A 226 8.81 6.07 -17.26
C VAL A 226 8.81 5.37 -15.89
N HIS A 227 8.50 4.08 -15.85
CA HIS A 227 8.47 3.32 -14.61
C HIS A 227 9.86 3.18 -13.99
N LEU A 228 10.90 2.89 -14.77
CA LEU A 228 12.27 2.83 -14.28
C LEU A 228 12.73 4.17 -13.69
N LYS A 229 12.34 5.29 -14.31
CA LYS A 229 12.61 6.65 -13.77
C LYS A 229 11.79 6.95 -12.51
N TRP A 230 10.53 6.51 -12.46
CA TRP A 230 9.69 6.61 -11.27
C TRP A 230 10.33 5.86 -10.09
N TRP A 231 10.83 4.66 -10.34
CA TRP A 231 11.43 3.80 -9.32
C TRP A 231 12.64 4.44 -8.63
N GLN A 232 13.44 5.24 -9.35
CA GLN A 232 14.56 6.00 -8.78
C GLN A 232 14.13 7.02 -7.72
N GLY A 233 12.92 7.59 -7.85
CA GLY A 233 12.37 8.59 -6.92
C GLY A 233 11.35 8.03 -5.93
N TYR A 234 11.01 6.74 -6.02
CA TYR A 234 9.91 6.13 -5.28
C TYR A 234 10.08 6.24 -3.78
N ASN A 235 11.26 5.92 -3.23
CA ASN A 235 11.46 5.96 -1.77
C ASN A 235 11.21 7.36 -1.19
N ALA A 236 11.69 8.42 -1.85
CA ALA A 236 11.48 9.79 -1.38
C ALA A 236 10.00 10.22 -1.47
N TRP A 237 9.30 9.81 -2.52
CA TRP A 237 7.86 10.02 -2.65
C TRP A 237 7.08 9.28 -1.54
N PHE A 238 7.38 7.99 -1.37
CA PHE A 238 6.75 7.11 -0.41
C PHE A 238 6.99 7.58 1.03
N TYR A 239 8.24 7.85 1.40
CA TYR A 239 8.62 8.39 2.71
C TYR A 239 7.76 9.60 3.08
N ARG A 240 7.60 10.55 2.16
CA ARG A 240 6.85 11.79 2.41
C ARG A 240 5.38 11.50 2.65
N ASP A 241 4.78 10.66 1.81
CA ASP A 241 3.38 10.27 1.92
C ASP A 241 3.11 9.52 3.22
N HIS A 242 3.98 8.57 3.54
CA HIS A 242 3.89 7.72 4.71
C HIS A 242 4.13 8.50 6.02
N TRP A 243 5.09 9.43 6.03
CA TRP A 243 5.32 10.33 7.15
C TRP A 243 4.07 11.16 7.48
N LEU A 244 3.36 11.66 6.46
CA LEU A 244 2.08 12.36 6.65
C LEU A 244 1.01 11.42 7.21
N GLY A 245 0.90 10.21 6.67
CA GLY A 245 -0.01 9.16 7.13
C GLY A 245 0.11 8.87 8.63
N HIS A 246 1.30 9.07 9.20
CA HIS A 246 1.57 8.87 10.63
C HIS A 246 1.59 10.13 11.48
N ASN A 247 1.86 11.31 10.92
CA ASN A 247 2.06 12.55 11.67
C ASN A 247 0.88 13.55 11.58
N SER A 248 -0.07 13.31 10.67
CA SER A 248 -1.34 14.02 10.58
C SER A 248 -2.48 13.11 11.03
N GLU A 249 -3.24 13.53 12.06
CA GLU A 249 -4.34 12.72 12.59
C GLU A 249 -5.43 12.45 11.55
N LEU A 250 -5.73 13.41 10.67
CA LEU A 250 -6.71 13.22 9.61
C LEU A 250 -6.20 12.24 8.54
N GLU A 251 -4.93 12.36 8.11
CA GLU A 251 -4.34 11.42 7.15
C GLU A 251 -4.30 10.02 7.75
N PHE A 252 -3.95 9.89 9.03
CA PHE A 252 -4.00 8.60 9.71
C PHE A 252 -5.42 8.04 9.70
N ILE A 253 -6.42 8.78 10.19
CA ILE A 253 -7.75 8.19 10.36
C ILE A 253 -8.42 7.86 9.03
N PHE A 254 -8.30 8.74 8.02
CA PHE A 254 -9.03 8.60 6.77
C PHE A 254 -8.27 7.86 5.66
N LEU A 255 -6.94 7.91 5.66
CA LEU A 255 -6.14 7.39 4.55
C LEU A 255 -5.34 6.18 5.01
N HIS A 256 -4.51 6.34 6.04
CA HIS A 256 -3.45 5.39 6.33
C HIS A 256 -3.89 4.30 7.33
N GLY A 257 -4.42 4.66 8.48
CA GLY A 257 -4.58 3.84 9.68
C GLY A 257 -5.27 2.47 9.52
N THR A 258 -6.09 2.24 8.49
CA THR A 258 -6.77 0.94 8.32
C THR A 258 -5.80 -0.23 8.16
N HIS A 259 -4.63 -0.01 7.56
CA HIS A 259 -3.62 -1.08 7.48
C HIS A 259 -2.89 -1.32 8.83
N HIS A 260 -2.89 -0.34 9.76
CA HIS A 260 -2.43 -0.53 11.15
C HIS A 260 -3.48 -1.16 12.06
N ASP A 261 -4.74 -1.19 11.62
CA ASP A 261 -5.84 -1.70 12.43
C ASP A 261 -5.81 -3.23 12.53
N ALA A 262 -5.31 -3.92 11.51
CA ALA A 262 -5.20 -5.37 11.48
C ALA A 262 -3.81 -5.87 11.89
N ILE A 263 -3.72 -7.17 12.24
CA ILE A 263 -2.44 -7.77 12.66
C ILE A 263 -1.39 -7.68 11.54
N PRO A 264 -0.13 -7.42 11.88
CA PRO A 264 0.91 -7.14 10.90
C PRO A 264 1.32 -8.46 10.24
N SER A 265 0.99 -8.61 8.95
CA SER A 265 1.25 -9.82 8.16
C SER A 265 1.08 -9.55 6.67
N GLY A 266 1.49 -10.48 5.81
CA GLY A 266 1.26 -10.38 4.35
C GLY A 266 -0.22 -10.27 3.96
N LEU A 267 -1.14 -10.59 4.88
CA LEU A 267 -2.58 -10.50 4.63
C LEU A 267 -3.09 -9.07 4.47
N ILE A 268 -2.51 -8.11 5.19
CA ILE A 268 -2.95 -6.70 5.15
C ILE A 268 -2.38 -5.93 3.95
N ALA A 269 -1.33 -6.47 3.33
CA ALA A 269 -0.55 -5.76 2.34
C ALA A 269 -1.32 -5.49 1.04
N GLY A 270 -1.08 -4.31 0.49
CA GLY A 270 -1.77 -3.71 -0.65
C GLY A 270 -1.06 -2.45 -1.13
N THR A 271 0.27 -2.49 -1.21
CA THR A 271 1.20 -1.38 -1.50
C THR A 271 1.36 -0.35 -0.38
N GLU A 272 1.45 -0.80 0.87
CA GLU A 272 1.67 0.08 2.04
C GLU A 272 0.58 1.16 2.25
N THR A 273 -0.69 0.81 2.02
CA THR A 273 -1.80 1.77 2.07
C THR A 273 -2.97 1.32 2.91
N GLY A 274 -3.63 2.29 3.56
CA GLY A 274 -5.03 2.13 3.93
C GLY A 274 -5.98 2.30 2.74
N PHE A 275 -7.30 2.20 2.96
CA PHE A 275 -8.28 2.06 1.87
C PHE A 275 -8.30 3.26 0.93
N LEU A 276 -8.67 4.45 1.42
CA LEU A 276 -8.73 5.66 0.60
C LEU A 276 -7.32 6.15 0.20
N GLU A 277 -6.29 5.81 0.97
CA GLU A 277 -4.91 6.08 0.59
C GLU A 277 -4.53 5.34 -0.69
N GLY A 278 -4.89 4.06 -0.81
CA GLY A 278 -4.67 3.26 -2.02
C GLY A 278 -5.30 3.91 -3.24
N PHE A 279 -6.57 4.30 -3.12
CA PHE A 279 -7.26 5.02 -4.20
C PHE A 279 -6.53 6.31 -4.58
N LEU A 280 -6.18 7.15 -3.61
CA LEU A 280 -5.50 8.42 -3.88
C LEU A 280 -4.10 8.24 -4.45
N ARG A 281 -3.32 7.25 -3.99
CA ARG A 281 -2.00 6.95 -4.55
C ARG A 281 -2.12 6.54 -6.01
N PHE A 282 -3.09 5.71 -6.39
CA PHE A 282 -3.27 5.28 -7.79
C PHE A 282 -3.95 6.34 -8.67
N ALA A 283 -4.82 7.18 -8.12
CA ALA A 283 -5.46 8.27 -8.86
C ALA A 283 -4.54 9.48 -9.06
N ILE A 284 -3.78 9.87 -8.02
CA ILE A 284 -3.00 11.11 -7.96
C ILE A 284 -1.67 10.95 -7.21
N GLY A 285 -0.82 10.04 -7.69
CA GLY A 285 0.54 9.90 -7.18
C GLY A 285 1.40 8.94 -7.99
N TRP A 286 0.86 7.75 -8.24
CA TRP A 286 1.53 6.65 -8.88
C TRP A 286 1.13 6.58 -10.37
N PRO A 287 2.09 6.60 -11.31
CA PRO A 287 1.79 6.59 -12.74
C PRO A 287 1.13 5.31 -13.30
N VAL A 288 1.09 4.21 -12.54
CA VAL A 288 0.80 2.86 -13.06
C VAL A 288 -0.61 2.72 -13.64
N SER A 289 -1.60 3.41 -13.07
CA SER A 289 -2.97 3.39 -13.59
C SER A 289 -3.10 3.98 -15.00
N PHE A 290 -2.14 4.82 -15.44
CA PHE A 290 -2.15 5.46 -16.77
C PHE A 290 -1.26 4.77 -17.80
N TYR A 291 -0.57 3.68 -17.42
CA TYR A 291 0.18 2.89 -18.39
C TYR A 291 -0.77 2.12 -19.31
N ASN A 292 -0.24 1.61 -20.42
CA ASN A 292 -0.98 0.65 -21.21
C ASN A 292 -1.30 -0.60 -20.37
N PRO A 293 -2.38 -1.34 -20.69
CA PRO A 293 -2.88 -2.41 -19.85
C PRO A 293 -1.87 -3.53 -19.55
N VAL A 294 -0.96 -3.83 -20.48
CA VAL A 294 0.06 -4.88 -20.29
C VAL A 294 1.07 -4.45 -19.22
N ILE A 295 1.57 -3.22 -19.31
CA ILE A 295 2.55 -2.71 -18.34
C ILE A 295 1.89 -2.45 -16.98
N SER A 296 0.65 -1.91 -16.94
CA SER A 296 -0.10 -1.78 -15.69
C SER A 296 -0.28 -3.13 -14.99
N PHE A 297 -0.65 -4.17 -15.74
CA PHE A 297 -0.79 -5.53 -15.21
C PHE A 297 0.51 -6.06 -14.62
N LEU A 298 1.62 -5.99 -15.37
CA LEU A 298 2.90 -6.54 -14.93
C LEU A 298 3.41 -5.82 -13.67
N VAL A 299 3.40 -4.48 -13.70
CA VAL A 299 3.89 -3.65 -12.59
C VAL A 299 3.01 -3.81 -11.37
N CYS A 300 1.68 -3.64 -11.50
CA CYS A 300 0.77 -3.74 -10.37
C CYS A 300 0.79 -5.15 -9.73
N THR A 301 0.88 -6.21 -10.54
CA THR A 301 0.98 -7.58 -10.01
C THR A 301 2.29 -7.80 -9.27
N TYR A 302 3.40 -7.33 -9.83
CA TYR A 302 4.71 -7.43 -9.19
C TYR A 302 4.75 -6.66 -7.87
N ASP A 303 4.35 -5.38 -7.90
CA ASP A 303 4.42 -4.49 -6.74
C ASP A 303 3.53 -5.00 -5.60
N VAL A 304 2.27 -5.36 -5.87
CA VAL A 304 1.35 -5.89 -4.84
C VAL A 304 1.85 -7.23 -4.28
N LYS A 305 2.39 -8.12 -5.12
CA LYS A 305 2.95 -9.39 -4.63
C LYS A 305 4.19 -9.16 -3.77
N THR A 306 5.12 -8.34 -4.22
CA THR A 306 6.35 -8.04 -3.49
C THR A 306 6.04 -7.34 -2.17
N ASP A 307 5.05 -6.45 -2.15
CA ASP A 307 4.53 -5.83 -0.92
C ASP A 307 4.01 -6.89 0.06
N ILE A 308 3.13 -7.80 -0.39
CA ILE A 308 2.63 -8.95 0.42
C ILE A 308 3.78 -9.79 0.99
N ASP A 309 4.78 -10.09 0.16
CA ASP A 309 5.94 -10.88 0.58
C ASP A 309 6.74 -10.13 1.63
N MET A 310 7.08 -8.86 1.38
CA MET A 310 7.83 -8.02 2.31
C MET A 310 7.05 -7.74 3.59
N HIS A 311 5.72 -7.89 3.55
CA HIS A 311 4.81 -7.75 4.68
C HIS A 311 4.66 -8.99 5.56
N GLN A 312 5.28 -10.12 5.20
CA GLN A 312 5.15 -11.32 6.02
C GLN A 312 6.14 -11.33 7.19
N TYR A 313 5.64 -10.94 8.36
CA TYR A 313 6.45 -10.75 9.57
C TYR A 313 6.39 -11.91 10.55
N ILE A 314 5.48 -12.85 10.34
CA ILE A 314 5.29 -13.98 11.23
C ILE A 314 6.19 -15.11 10.71
N PRO A 315 7.27 -15.46 11.43
CA PRO A 315 8.19 -16.49 10.98
C PRO A 315 7.49 -17.84 10.83
N ALA A 316 8.00 -18.66 9.90
CA ALA A 316 7.48 -19.99 9.55
C ALA A 316 6.04 -20.04 8.97
N VAL A 317 5.37 -18.90 8.84
CA VAL A 317 4.09 -18.75 8.15
C VAL A 317 4.32 -18.27 6.71
N PHE A 318 3.53 -18.77 5.77
CA PHE A 318 3.61 -18.43 4.36
C PHE A 318 3.14 -16.98 4.09
N PRO A 319 3.78 -16.20 3.20
CA PRO A 319 5.00 -16.54 2.47
C PRO A 319 6.26 -16.45 3.33
N ARG A 320 7.10 -17.48 3.29
CA ARG A 320 8.30 -17.50 4.14
C ARG A 320 9.36 -16.54 3.59
N ILE A 321 9.68 -15.51 4.36
CA ILE A 321 10.84 -14.65 4.12
C ILE A 321 12.06 -15.28 4.80
N SER A 322 13.17 -15.40 4.06
CA SER A 322 14.43 -15.88 4.64
C SER A 322 14.98 -14.87 5.65
N ILE A 323 15.64 -15.33 6.70
CA ILE A 323 16.28 -14.46 7.70
C ILE A 323 17.23 -13.44 7.06
N ARG A 324 17.99 -13.83 6.02
CA ARG A 324 18.89 -12.93 5.27
C ARG A 324 18.17 -11.73 4.67
N MET A 325 16.92 -11.92 4.25
CA MET A 325 16.10 -10.83 3.72
C MET A 325 15.58 -9.94 4.86
N MET A 326 15.24 -10.51 6.02
CA MET A 326 14.84 -9.75 7.22
C MET A 326 15.99 -8.92 7.82
N GLU A 327 17.25 -9.33 7.61
CA GLU A 327 18.42 -8.55 8.04
C GLU A 327 18.54 -7.21 7.29
N VAL A 328 18.07 -7.16 6.04
CA VAL A 328 18.18 -5.98 5.17
C VAL A 328 16.87 -5.23 4.95
N ILE A 329 15.76 -5.68 5.56
CA ILE A 329 14.44 -5.03 5.48
C ILE A 329 13.93 -4.74 6.89
N GLN A 330 13.53 -3.50 7.13
CA GLN A 330 12.96 -3.03 8.39
C GLN A 330 11.68 -2.24 8.24
N HIS A 331 11.17 -2.03 7.03
CA HIS A 331 9.95 -1.24 6.82
C HIS A 331 8.87 -1.60 7.84
N SER A 332 8.57 -2.88 7.89
CA SER A 332 7.59 -3.51 8.75
C SER A 332 7.71 -3.32 10.24
N THR A 333 8.89 -2.95 10.74
CA THR A 333 9.11 -2.78 12.17
C THR A 333 8.23 -1.69 12.77
N HIS A 334 7.76 -0.74 11.94
CA HIS A 334 6.85 0.31 12.36
C HIS A 334 5.44 -0.20 12.71
N HIS A 335 4.94 -1.28 12.07
CA HIS A 335 3.67 -1.89 12.48
C HIS A 335 3.70 -2.54 13.88
N TYR A 336 4.89 -2.65 14.48
CA TYR A 336 5.07 -3.01 15.88
C TYR A 336 5.14 -1.79 16.80
N GLY A 337 4.48 -0.68 16.45
CA GLY A 337 4.30 0.48 17.32
C GLY A 337 5.49 1.43 17.37
N SER A 338 6.46 1.26 16.47
CA SER A 338 7.39 2.33 16.09
C SER A 338 6.70 3.17 15.01
N ILE A 339 7.02 4.47 14.91
CA ILE A 339 6.54 5.27 13.76
C ILE A 339 7.56 5.21 12.60
N GLU A 340 8.74 4.67 12.87
CA GLU A 340 9.87 4.60 11.94
C GLU A 340 10.27 3.14 11.68
N PRO A 341 10.78 2.83 10.48
CA PRO A 341 11.06 3.75 9.37
C PRO A 341 9.82 4.13 8.55
N TYR A 342 9.81 5.35 7.99
CA TYR A 342 8.80 5.84 7.06
C TYR A 342 9.13 5.48 5.60
N GLY A 343 10.41 5.34 5.25
CA GLY A 343 10.83 4.90 3.91
C GLY A 343 10.56 3.42 3.68
N VAL A 344 10.91 2.92 2.48
CA VAL A 344 10.84 1.48 2.13
C VAL A 344 11.74 0.62 3.03
N GLY A 345 12.61 1.23 3.83
CA GLY A 345 13.28 0.58 4.96
C GLY A 345 14.19 -0.57 4.55
N VAL A 346 14.91 -0.45 3.43
CA VAL A 346 15.88 -1.45 2.96
C VAL A 346 17.31 -0.92 3.13
N LYS A 347 18.24 -1.80 3.52
CA LYS A 347 19.66 -1.46 3.67
C LYS A 347 20.57 -2.64 3.29
N VAL A 348 20.98 -2.68 2.03
CA VAL A 348 21.81 -3.77 1.45
C VAL A 348 23.31 -3.50 1.60
N ASP A 349 23.71 -2.26 1.90
CA ASP A 349 25.11 -1.85 2.09
C ASP A 349 25.71 -2.16 3.48
N LEU A 350 25.02 -2.98 4.28
CA LEU A 350 25.50 -3.40 5.59
C LEU A 350 26.74 -4.32 5.50
N PRO A 351 27.69 -4.19 6.45
CA PRO A 351 28.74 -5.19 6.62
C PRO A 351 28.14 -6.58 6.84
N GLY A 352 28.68 -7.60 6.17
CA GLY A 352 28.25 -9.01 6.35
C GLY A 352 27.09 -9.47 5.46
N VAL A 353 26.46 -8.59 4.67
CA VAL A 353 25.42 -8.99 3.71
C VAL A 353 25.97 -9.96 2.67
N SER A 354 25.30 -11.11 2.52
CA SER A 354 25.72 -12.15 1.58
C SER A 354 25.73 -11.69 0.11
N GLU A 355 26.67 -12.19 -0.68
CA GLU A 355 26.79 -11.86 -2.11
C GLU A 355 25.56 -12.25 -2.93
N ASP A 356 24.88 -13.34 -2.55
CA ASP A 356 23.64 -13.75 -3.22
C ASP A 356 22.54 -12.71 -3.05
N LEU A 357 22.42 -12.13 -1.85
CA LEU A 357 21.46 -11.07 -1.59
C LEU A 357 21.82 -9.79 -2.35
N LYS A 358 23.11 -9.41 -2.40
CA LYS A 358 23.56 -8.28 -3.23
C LYS A 358 23.24 -8.47 -4.71
N LYS A 359 23.35 -9.70 -5.23
CA LYS A 359 22.97 -10.03 -6.62
C LYS A 359 21.47 -9.86 -6.85
N VAL A 360 20.61 -10.25 -5.90
CA VAL A 360 19.16 -10.03 -6.00
C VAL A 360 18.84 -8.54 -6.14
N PHE A 361 19.54 -7.68 -5.39
CA PHE A 361 19.35 -6.23 -5.43
C PHE A 361 20.20 -5.49 -6.47
N ALA A 362 20.99 -6.19 -7.30
CA ALA A 362 21.93 -5.56 -8.22
C ALA A 362 21.25 -4.66 -9.27
N ARG A 363 20.00 -4.98 -9.63
CA ARG A 363 19.19 -4.22 -10.61
C ARG A 363 18.23 -3.23 -9.96
N VAL A 364 18.17 -3.21 -8.62
CA VAL A 364 17.32 -2.28 -7.87
C VAL A 364 18.08 -0.94 -7.74
N PRO A 365 17.43 0.21 -8.03
CA PRO A 365 18.04 1.52 -7.84
C PRO A 365 18.59 1.74 -6.43
N ASP A 366 19.71 2.47 -6.32
CA ASP A 366 20.37 2.74 -5.02
C ASP A 366 19.45 3.37 -3.98
N GLY A 367 18.58 4.31 -4.41
CA GLY A 367 17.60 4.95 -3.54
C GLY A 367 16.55 4.01 -2.95
N LEU A 368 16.41 2.79 -3.50
CA LEU A 368 15.49 1.76 -3.00
C LEU A 368 16.21 0.70 -2.19
N LYS A 369 17.32 0.14 -2.69
CA LYS A 369 18.06 -0.91 -1.96
C LYS A 369 18.78 -0.40 -0.71
N ASN A 370 18.99 0.92 -0.59
CA ASN A 370 19.48 1.59 0.61
C ASN A 370 18.52 2.71 1.06
N SER A 371 17.22 2.45 0.93
CA SER A 371 16.15 3.41 1.24
C SER A 371 16.14 3.89 2.70
N ALA A 372 16.63 3.07 3.63
CA ALA A 372 16.72 3.42 5.05
C ALA A 372 17.59 4.64 5.34
N ARG A 373 18.52 4.97 4.43
CA ARG A 373 19.37 6.16 4.54
C ARG A 373 18.54 7.44 4.65
N LEU A 374 17.37 7.51 4.01
CA LEU A 374 16.51 8.68 4.07
C LEU A 374 15.93 8.87 5.48
N ASP A 375 15.54 7.78 6.14
CA ASP A 375 15.13 7.79 7.55
C ASP A 375 16.29 8.23 8.45
N GLU A 376 17.49 7.67 8.27
CA GLU A 376 18.69 8.03 9.04
C GLU A 376 19.14 9.49 8.83
N GLU A 377 18.88 10.10 7.67
CA GLU A 377 19.22 11.50 7.38
C GLU A 377 18.18 12.50 7.92
N LEU A 378 16.91 12.11 7.96
CA LEU A 378 15.80 13.00 8.29
C LEU A 378 15.32 12.86 9.74
N THR A 379 15.58 11.74 10.40
CA THR A 379 15.19 11.50 11.79
C THR A 379 16.38 10.98 12.61
N ASP A 380 16.13 10.60 13.86
CA ASP A 380 17.12 9.93 14.71
C ASP A 380 17.10 8.39 14.54
N PHE A 381 16.46 7.89 13.48
CA PHE A 381 16.35 6.47 13.19
C PHE A 381 17.74 5.84 13.07
N LYS A 382 17.90 4.68 13.70
CA LYS A 382 19.10 3.84 13.61
C LYS A 382 18.70 2.49 13.10
N TRP A 383 19.39 2.02 12.05
CA TRP A 383 19.18 0.68 11.54
C TRP A 383 19.32 -0.38 12.64
N ASP A 384 20.44 -0.41 13.35
CA ASP A 384 20.58 -1.31 14.49
C ASP A 384 19.84 -0.76 15.72
N ASN A 385 18.59 -1.21 15.89
CA ASN A 385 17.74 -0.83 17.02
C ASN A 385 17.17 -2.06 17.76
N PRO A 386 16.72 -1.91 19.03
CA PRO A 386 16.21 -3.03 19.83
C PRO A 386 15.01 -3.75 19.20
N THR A 387 14.17 -3.05 18.46
CA THR A 387 12.99 -3.62 17.80
C THR A 387 13.41 -4.57 16.68
N HIS A 388 14.35 -4.15 15.82
CA HIS A 388 14.87 -5.00 14.75
C HIS A 388 15.59 -6.23 15.28
N ARG A 389 16.49 -6.07 16.27
CA ARG A 389 17.15 -7.22 16.92
C ARG A 389 16.16 -8.22 17.49
N ARG A 390 15.09 -7.72 18.11
CA ARG A 390 14.02 -8.57 18.64
C ARG A 390 13.31 -9.34 17.52
N ILE A 391 12.98 -8.69 16.42
CA ILE A 391 12.37 -9.36 15.26
C ILE A 391 13.29 -10.44 14.71
N LEU A 392 14.58 -10.15 14.52
CA LEU A 392 15.56 -11.16 14.09
C LEU A 392 15.61 -12.35 15.06
N SER A 393 15.66 -12.10 16.37
CA SER A 393 15.64 -13.17 17.38
C SER A 393 14.36 -14.01 17.35
N LEU A 394 13.21 -13.43 16.99
CA LEU A 394 11.97 -14.18 16.78
C LEU A 394 12.06 -15.05 15.53
N TYR A 395 12.62 -14.53 14.44
CA TYR A 395 12.86 -15.34 13.25
C TYR A 395 13.81 -16.51 13.55
N GLU A 396 14.92 -16.29 14.25
CA GLU A 396 15.83 -17.37 14.65
C GLU A 396 15.17 -18.41 15.56
N LYS A 397 14.24 -18.00 16.43
CA LYS A 397 13.55 -18.91 17.36
C LYS A 397 12.61 -19.88 16.63
N TYR A 398 11.93 -19.44 15.57
CA TYR A 398 10.85 -20.20 14.92
C TYR A 398 11.23 -20.77 13.55
N HIS A 399 12.47 -20.57 13.11
CA HIS A 399 12.91 -20.89 11.75
C HIS A 399 14.15 -21.79 11.76
#